data_AF-A0A929NZ08-F1
#
_entry.id   AF-A0A929NZ08-F1
#
_cell.length_a   1.000
_cell.length_b   1.000
_cell.length_c   1.000
_cell.angle_alpha   90.00
_cell.angle_beta   90.00
_cell.angle_gamma   90.00
#
_symmetry.space_group_name_H-M   'P 1'
#
loop_
_entity.id
_entity.type
_entity.pdbx_description
1 polymer ?
#
loop_
_entity_poly.entity_id
_entity_poly.type
_entity_poly.pdbx_seq_one_letter_code
_entity_poly.pdbx_strand_id
1 'polypeptide(L)' 'MCGIIGIVGKSAVNQSLYDGLTVLQHRGQDAAGIVTCDNDRLYLRKDNGLVRDTFHTRNMLNLRGNMGIGHIRYPT' A
#
# COMPACT_ATOMS: atom_id res chain seq x y z
N MET A 1 7.37 14.19 -6.56
CA MET A 1 6.43 13.56 -7.51
C MET A 1 5.98 12.24 -6.91
N CYS A 2 4.71 12.09 -6.55
CA CYS A 2 4.20 10.87 -5.90
C CYS A 2 4.47 9.57 -6.69
N GLY A 3 4.38 8.43 -6.01
CA GLY A 3 4.49 7.10 -6.61
C GLY A 3 3.20 6.30 -6.45
N ILE A 4 2.87 5.48 -7.46
CA ILE A 4 1.72 4.57 -7.45
C ILE A 4 2.16 3.17 -7.86
N ILE A 5 1.47 2.16 -7.33
CA ILE A 5 1.59 0.76 -7.74
C ILE A 5 0.21 0.11 -7.74
N GLY A 6 -0.06 -0.79 -8.68
CA GLY A 6 -1.28 -1.59 -8.73
C GLY A 6 -0.94 -3.04 -9.05
N ILE A 7 -1.60 -3.97 -8.37
CA ILE A 7 -1.40 -5.41 -8.58
C ILE A 7 -2.77 -6.08 -8.67
N VAL A 8 -2.93 -6.93 -9.70
CA VAL A 8 -4.02 -7.91 -9.81
C VAL A 8 -3.38 -9.28 -9.89
N GLY A 9 -3.57 -10.08 -8.85
CA GLY A 9 -2.92 -11.37 -8.67
C GLY A 9 -3.91 -12.53 -8.53
N LYS A 10 -3.36 -13.74 -8.44
CA LYS A 10 -4.12 -14.96 -8.09
C LYS A 10 -4.05 -15.31 -6.61
N SER A 11 -3.30 -14.53 -5.83
CA SER A 11 -3.04 -14.69 -4.40
C SER A 11 -3.01 -13.31 -3.72
N ALA A 12 -2.92 -13.29 -2.39
CA ALA A 12 -2.88 -12.06 -1.60
C ALA A 12 -1.77 -11.10 -2.09
N VAL A 13 -2.10 -9.82 -2.25
CA VAL A 13 -1.20 -8.81 -2.85
C VAL A 13 -0.64 -7.79 -1.88
N ASN A 14 -1.07 -7.80 -0.61
CA ASN A 14 -0.68 -6.83 0.41
C ASN A 14 0.84 -6.71 0.56
N GLN A 15 1.57 -7.82 0.69
CA GLN A 15 3.03 -7.81 0.84
C GLN A 15 3.73 -7.27 -0.40
N SER A 16 3.31 -7.71 -1.59
CA SER A 16 3.89 -7.22 -2.85
C SER A 16 3.65 -5.72 -3.07
N LEU A 17 2.48 -5.20 -2.64
CA LEU A 17 2.22 -3.76 -2.64
C LEU A 17 3.14 -3.02 -1.67
N TYR A 18 3.34 -3.53 -0.45
CA TYR A 18 4.26 -2.97 0.54
C TYR A 18 5.72 -2.95 0.03
N ASP A 19 6.19 -4.06 -0.53
CA ASP A 19 7.54 -4.19 -1.06
C ASP A 19 7.76 -3.22 -2.24
N GLY A 20 6.79 -3.15 -3.16
CA GLY A 20 6.82 -2.22 -4.29
C GLY A 20 6.83 -0.76 -3.85
N LEU A 21 6.02 -0.39 -2.86
CA LEU A 21 6.05 0.96 -2.28
C LEU A 21 7.38 1.28 -1.60
N THR A 22 8.02 0.29 -0.97
CA THR A 22 9.34 0.46 -0.35
C THR A 22 10.40 0.78 -1.41
N VAL A 23 10.37 0.13 -2.57
CA VAL A 23 11.26 0.46 -3.71
C VAL A 23 10.94 1.86 -4.27
N LEU A 24 9.66 2.22 -4.34
CA LEU A 24 9.22 3.52 -4.83
C LEU A 24 9.43 4.66 -3.81
N GLN A 25 9.80 4.39 -2.56
CA GLN A 25 9.85 5.36 -1.44
C GLN A 25 10.57 6.69 -1.76
N HIS A 26 11.57 6.66 -2.65
CA HIS A 26 12.28 7.85 -3.13
C HIS A 26 11.38 8.89 -3.82
N ARG A 27 10.17 8.50 -4.28
CA ARG A 27 9.20 9.38 -4.92
C ARG A 27 8.34 10.17 -3.92
N GLY A 28 8.26 9.76 -2.66
CA GLY A 28 7.41 10.41 -1.67
C GLY A 28 7.60 9.82 -0.29
N GLN A 29 7.88 10.67 0.71
CA GLN A 29 8.22 10.27 2.08
C GLN A 29 7.25 10.85 3.12
N ASP A 30 6.24 11.61 2.69
CA ASP A 30 5.33 12.33 3.57
C ASP A 30 4.13 11.49 4.03
N ALA A 31 3.63 10.59 3.18
CA ALA A 31 2.57 9.65 3.54
C ALA A 31 2.60 8.40 2.66
N ALA A 32 2.01 7.30 3.15
CA ALA A 32 1.80 6.07 2.39
C ALA A 32 0.38 5.53 2.56
N GLY A 33 -0.10 4.77 1.57
CA GLY A 33 -1.42 4.15 1.61
C GLY A 33 -1.51 2.92 0.72
N ILE A 34 -2.21 1.89 1.20
CA ILE A 34 -2.58 0.68 0.45
C ILE A 34 -4.08 0.46 0.62
N VAL A 35 -4.76 0.19 -0.49
CA VAL A 35 -6.11 -0.37 -0.48
C VAL A 35 -6.12 -1.68 -1.26
N THR A 36 -6.71 -2.71 -0.68
CA THR A 36 -6.92 -4.01 -1.32
C THR A 36 -8.42 -4.30 -1.44
N CYS A 37 -8.77 -5.15 -2.40
CA CYS A 37 -10.14 -5.60 -2.63
C CYS A 37 -10.22 -7.12 -2.49
N ASP A 38 -11.16 -7.57 -1.66
CA ASP A 38 -11.54 -8.97 -1.50
C ASP A 38 -13.03 -9.09 -1.78
N ASN A 39 -13.37 -9.74 -2.90
CA ASN A 39 -14.71 -9.69 -3.50
C ASN A 39 -15.19 -8.24 -3.66
N ASP A 40 -16.33 -7.87 -3.08
CA ASP A 40 -16.92 -6.52 -3.16
C ASP A 40 -16.52 -5.61 -1.98
N ARG A 41 -15.51 -5.99 -1.19
CA ARG A 41 -15.08 -5.22 0.00
C ARG A 41 -13.67 -4.67 -0.14
N LEU A 42 -13.55 -3.38 0.12
CA LEU A 42 -12.26 -2.68 0.20
C LEU A 42 -11.72 -2.66 1.63
N TYR A 43 -10.40 -2.84 1.73
CA TYR A 43 -9.64 -2.75 2.97
C TYR A 43 -8.55 -1.69 2.80
N LEU A 44 -8.60 -0.62 3.58
CA LEU A 44 -7.71 0.53 3.46
C LEU A 44 -6.84 0.68 4.70
N ARG A 45 -5.54 0.91 4.48
CA ARG A 45 -4.64 1.50 5.47
C ARG A 45 -3.88 2.64 4.82
N LYS A 46 -3.93 3.82 5.42
CA LYS A 46 -3.08 4.96 5.09
C LYS A 46 -2.69 5.71 6.36
N ASP A 47 -1.55 6.38 6.31
CA ASP A 47 -1.08 7.28 7.36
C ASP A 47 0.03 8.20 6.81
N ASN A 48 0.39 9.20 7.61
CA ASN A 48 1.60 9.99 7.34
C ASN A 48 2.86 9.18 7.70
N GLY A 49 3.98 9.53 7.06
CA GLY A 49 5.28 8.90 7.27
C GLY A 49 5.68 7.90 6.19
N LEU A 50 6.79 7.21 6.45
CA LEU A 50 7.37 6.23 5.53
C LEU A 50 6.48 4.98 5.44
N VAL A 51 6.70 4.17 4.40
CA VAL A 51 6.00 2.89 4.20
C VAL A 51 6.15 2.00 5.43
N ARG A 52 7.37 1.85 5.96
CA ARG A 52 7.64 1.03 7.16
C ARG A 52 6.93 1.51 8.43
N ASP A 53 6.68 2.82 8.54
CA ASP A 53 6.04 3.41 9.72
C ASP A 53 4.50 3.36 9.59
N THR A 54 4.00 3.34 8.36
CA THR A 54 2.56 3.29 8.05
C THR A 54 1.97 1.90 8.23
N PHE A 55 2.69 0.85 7.83
CA PHE A 55 2.19 -0.53 7.78
C PHE A 55 2.87 -1.43 8.81
N HIS A 56 2.14 -1.74 9.89
CA HIS A 56 2.55 -2.71 10.89
C HIS A 56 1.89 -4.08 10.61
N THR A 57 2.36 -5.14 11.27
CA THR A 57 1.83 -6.50 11.12
C THR A 57 0.30 -6.58 11.21
N ARG A 58 -0.31 -5.91 12.20
CA ARG A 58 -1.78 -5.86 12.35
C ARG A 58 -2.49 -5.21 11.16
N ASN A 59 -1.86 -4.24 10.50
CA ASN A 59 -2.42 -3.55 9.34
C ASN A 59 -2.37 -4.50 8.13
N MET A 60 -1.24 -5.18 7.94
CA MET A 60 -1.04 -6.13 6.84
C MET A 60 -2.03 -7.29 6.88
N LEU A 61 -2.32 -7.83 8.06
CA LEU A 61 -3.33 -8.88 8.25
C LEU A 61 -4.76 -8.44 7.87
N ASN A 62 -5.04 -7.13 7.93
CA ASN A 62 -6.34 -6.57 7.57
C ASN A 62 -6.44 -6.20 6.08
N LEU A 63 -5.31 -6.03 5.37
CA LEU A 63 -5.28 -5.77 3.93
C LEU A 63 -5.46 -7.07 3.14
N ARG A 64 -6.70 -7.57 3.12
CA ARG A 64 -7.05 -8.83 2.44
C ARG A 64 -7.36 -8.61 0.96
N GLY A 65 -7.19 -9.66 0.17
CA GLY A 65 -7.60 -9.70 -1.22
C GLY A 65 -6.46 -9.84 -2.22
N ASN A 66 -6.84 -10.18 -3.45
CA ASN A 66 -5.92 -10.52 -4.53
C ASN A 66 -5.72 -9.38 -5.53
N MET A 67 -6.32 -8.22 -5.27
CA MET A 67 -6.07 -7.01 -6.06
C MET A 67 -5.99 -5.79 -5.14
N GLY A 68 -5.24 -4.78 -5.56
CA GLY A 68 -5.10 -3.57 -4.78
C GLY A 68 -4.18 -2.55 -5.43
N ILE A 69 -4.18 -1.36 -4.85
CA ILE A 69 -3.31 -0.24 -5.24
C ILE A 69 -2.59 0.30 -4.01
N GLY A 70 -1.38 0.81 -4.24
CA GLY A 70 -0.55 1.50 -3.27
C GLY A 70 -0.17 2.89 -3.77
N HIS A 71 0.03 3.82 -2.84
CA HIS A 71 0.49 5.18 -3.12
C HIS A 71 1.46 5.67 -2.05
N ILE A 72 2.44 6.48 -2.47
CA ILE A 72 3.32 7.27 -1.60
C ILE A 72 3.27 8.74 -2.01
N ARG A 73 3.05 9.62 -1.03
CA ARG A 73 2.86 11.06 -1.24
C ARG A 73 4.17 11.82 -1.10
N TYR A 74 4.42 12.71 -2.05
CA TYR A 74 5.37 13.82 -1.91
C TYR A 74 4.58 15.07 -1.53
N PRO A 75 5.02 15.89 -0.58
CA PRO A 75 4.28 17.09 -0.19
C PRO A 75 4.37 18.13 -1.34
N THR A 76 3.23 18.62 -1.79
CA THR A 76 3.07 19.60 -2.88
C THR A 76 2.12 20.69 -2.47
#